data_AF-A0A0A0JYE5-F1
#
_entry.id   AF-A0A0A0JYE5-F1
#
_cell.length_a   1.000
_cell.length_b   1.000
_cell.length_c   1.000
_cell.angle_alpha   90.00
_cell.angle_beta   90.00
_cell.angle_gamma   90.00
#
_symmetry.space_group_name_H-M   'P 1'
#
loop_
_entity.id
_entity.type
_entity.pdbx_description
1 polymer ?
#
loop_
_entity_poly.entity_id
_entity_poly.type
_entity_poly.pdbx_seq_one_letter_code
_entity_poly.pdbx_strand_id
1 'polypeptide(L)' 'MTGEVDLDARGLRCPLPVIELARLARDLPPGRTLVALADDPAAEADIPAWARMRGHTVTLERRGAHTAYVVVLG' A
#
# COMPACT_ATOMS: atom_id res chain seq x y z
N MET A 1 -4.90 2.89 20.05
CA MET A 1 -3.92 1.94 19.49
C MET A 1 -3.96 2.06 17.97
N THR A 2 -3.24 3.02 17.42
CA THR A 2 -3.10 3.19 15.97
C THR A 2 -2.14 2.11 15.50
N GLY A 3 -2.67 0.90 15.28
CA GLY A 3 -1.87 -0.21 14.79
C GLY A 3 -1.64 0.00 13.30
N GLU A 4 -0.39 0.19 12.93
CA GLU A 4 0.04 0.11 11.54
C GLU A 4 0.10 -1.37 11.15
N VAL A 5 -0.32 -1.69 9.93
CA VAL A 5 -0.21 -3.05 9.38
C VAL A 5 0.73 -2.97 8.20
N ASP A 6 1.87 -3.64 8.35
CA ASP A 6 2.91 -3.67 7.33
C ASP A 6 2.66 -4.80 6.34
N LEU A 7 2.83 -4.50 5.06
CA LEU A 7 2.86 -5.45 3.96
C LEU A 7 4.23 -5.37 3.29
N ASP A 8 5.02 -6.44 3.38
CA ASP A 8 6.23 -6.57 2.58
C ASP A 8 5.90 -7.16 1.20
N ALA A 9 5.88 -6.31 0.19
CA ALA A 9 5.67 -6.66 -1.22
C ALA A 9 6.94 -6.47 -2.06
N ARG A 10 8.12 -6.37 -1.43
CA ARG A 10 9.39 -6.26 -2.16
C ARG A 10 9.67 -7.55 -2.92
N GLY A 11 10.17 -7.42 -4.15
CA GLY A 11 10.37 -8.55 -5.06
C GLY A 11 9.08 -9.09 -5.72
N LEU A 12 7.90 -8.63 -5.30
CA LEU A 12 6.66 -8.88 -6.03
C LEU A 12 6.57 -7.93 -7.23
N ARG A 13 6.07 -8.43 -8.35
CA ARG A 13 5.89 -7.66 -9.58
C ARG A 13 4.41 -7.44 -9.85
N CYS A 14 4.08 -6.34 -10.51
CA CYS A 14 2.73 -6.00 -10.91
C CYS A 14 2.03 -7.21 -11.57
N PRO A 15 0.77 -7.53 -11.18
CA PRO A 15 -0.11 -6.76 -10.26
C PRO A 15 -0.06 -7.19 -8.78
N LEU A 16 0.87 -8.05 -8.38
CA LEU A 16 0.86 -8.69 -7.06
C LEU A 16 0.89 -7.72 -5.86
N PRO A 17 1.71 -6.65 -5.83
CA PRO A 17 1.74 -5.73 -4.68
C PRO A 17 0.38 -5.11 -4.36
N VAL A 18 -0.38 -4.71 -5.38
CA VAL A 18 -1.71 -4.10 -5.21
C VAL A 18 -2.75 -5.14 -4.80
N ILE A 19 -2.66 -6.37 -5.32
CA ILE A 19 -3.58 -7.44 -4.94
C ILE A 19 -3.44 -7.79 -3.46
N GLU A 20 -2.21 -7.96 -2.96
CA GLU A 20 -1.98 -8.25 -1.54
C GLU A 20 -2.39 -7.09 -0.64
N LEU A 21 -2.08 -5.85 -1.04
CA LEU A 21 -2.51 -4.65 -0.34
C LEU A 21 -4.05 -4.56 -0.25
N ALA A 22 -4.74 -4.78 -1.37
CA ALA A 22 -6.18 -4.78 -1.43
C ALA A 22 -6.79 -5.92 -0.61
N ARG A 23 -6.15 -7.09 -0.58
CA ARG A 23 -6.58 -8.23 0.23
C ARG A 23 -6.55 -7.88 1.72
N LEU A 24 -5.44 -7.33 2.21
CA LEU A 24 -5.29 -6.90 3.61
C LEU A 24 -6.25 -5.77 3.97
N ALA A 25 -6.43 -4.79 3.09
CA ALA A 25 -7.32 -3.67 3.32
C ALA A 25 -8.79 -4.07 3.54
N ARG A 26 -9.25 -5.16 2.92
CA ARG A 26 -10.63 -5.66 3.09
C ARG A 26 -10.95 -6.13 4.51
N ASP A 27 -9.94 -6.62 5.23
CA ASP A 27 -10.13 -7.20 6.56
C ASP A 27 -9.93 -6.16 7.67
N LEU A 28 -9.69 -4.89 7.31
CA LEU A 28 -9.38 -3.81 8.25
C LEU A 28 -10.48 -2.74 8.28
N PRO A 29 -10.77 -2.17 9.46
CA PRO A 29 -11.71 -1.07 9.57
C PRO A 29 -11.16 0.23 8.95
N PRO A 30 -12.05 1.13 8.50
CA PRO A 30 -11.69 2.51 8.15
C PRO A 30 -10.91 3.21 9.26
N GLY A 31 -10.04 4.14 8.89
CA GLY A 31 -9.13 4.86 9.78
C GLY A 31 -7.86 4.08 10.16
N ARG A 32 -7.67 2.86 9.66
CA ARG A 32 -6.42 2.11 9.82
C ARG A 32 -5.39 2.53 8.79
N THR A 33 -4.12 2.44 9.19
CA THR A 33 -2.96 2.71 8.33
C THR A 33 -2.33 1.39 7.91
N LEU A 34 -2.18 1.20 6.61
CA LEU A 34 -1.43 0.14 5.95
C LEU A 34 -0.12 0.71 5.43
N VAL A 35 0.98 -0.01 5.58
CA VAL A 35 2.27 0.38 4.99
C VAL A 35 2.73 -0.74 4.07
N ALA A 36 2.62 -0.54 2.75
CA ALA A 36 3.17 -1.48 1.78
C ALA A 36 4.60 -1.09 1.39
N LEU A 37 5.55 -2.01 1.48
CA LEU A 37 6.90 -1.85 0.95
C LEU A 37 6.97 -2.49 -0.43
N ALA A 38 7.26 -1.73 -1.47
CA ALA A 38 7.46 -2.27 -2.81
C ALA A 38 8.66 -1.60 -3.50
N ASP A 39 9.36 -2.37 -4.32
CA ASP A 39 10.51 -1.94 -5.14
C ASP A 39 10.18 -1.97 -6.65
N ASP A 40 8.98 -2.41 -7.01
CA ASP A 40 8.49 -2.43 -8.39
C ASP A 40 8.13 -1.01 -8.88
N PRO A 41 8.71 -0.52 -9.98
CA PRO A 41 8.34 0.77 -10.56
C PRO A 41 6.84 0.91 -10.89
N ALA A 42 6.17 -0.18 -11.24
CA ALA A 42 4.74 -0.15 -11.53
C ALA A 42 3.89 0.15 -10.27
N ALA A 43 4.36 -0.26 -9.09
CA ALA A 43 3.67 0.02 -7.82
C ALA A 43 3.54 1.52 -7.54
N GLU A 44 4.46 2.36 -8.07
CA GLU A 44 4.42 3.83 -7.96
C GLU A 44 3.16 4.43 -8.62
N ALA A 45 2.64 3.80 -9.67
CA ALA A 45 1.39 4.20 -10.31
C ALA A 45 0.18 3.42 -9.77
N ASP A 46 0.32 2.11 -9.58
CA ASP A 46 -0.81 1.22 -9.31
C ASP A 46 -1.37 1.38 -7.89
N ILE A 47 -0.49 1.49 -6.87
CA ILE A 47 -0.94 1.63 -5.47
C ILE A 47 -1.71 2.96 -5.29
N PRO A 48 -1.22 4.11 -5.79
CA PRO A 48 -1.98 5.35 -5.66
C PRO A 48 -3.27 5.39 -6.47
N ALA A 49 -3.29 4.76 -7.65
CA ALA A 49 -4.50 4.62 -8.44
C ALA A 49 -5.55 3.80 -7.67
N TRP A 50 -5.16 2.64 -7.14
CA TRP A 50 -6.04 1.80 -6.33
C TRP A 50 -6.57 2.53 -5.10
N ALA A 51 -5.70 3.22 -4.34
CA ALA A 51 -6.11 3.96 -3.14
C ALA A 51 -7.17 5.02 -3.47
N ARG A 52 -6.95 5.83 -4.52
CA ARG A 52 -7.90 6.84 -4.99
C ARG A 52 -9.23 6.23 -5.43
N MET A 53 -9.19 5.13 -6.19
CA MET A 53 -10.40 4.43 -6.64
C MET A 53 -11.25 3.91 -5.49
N ARG A 54 -10.64 3.56 -4.35
CA ARG A 54 -11.31 3.03 -3.16
C ARG A 54 -11.64 4.08 -2.11
N GLY A 55 -11.32 5.35 -2.37
CA GLY A 55 -11.53 6.44 -1.41
C GLY A 55 -10.53 6.47 -0.25
N HIS A 56 -9.40 5.74 -0.38
CA HIS A 56 -8.32 5.75 0.58
C HIS A 56 -7.33 6.89 0.30
N THR A 57 -6.61 7.31 1.32
CA THR A 57 -5.52 8.29 1.18
C THR A 57 -4.20 7.54 1.16
N VAL A 58 -3.23 8.00 0.37
CA VAL A 58 -1.92 7.36 0.22
C VAL A 58 -0.82 8.40 0.22
N THR A 59 0.28 8.09 0.90
CA THR A 59 1.53 8.85 0.88
C THR A 59 2.67 7.91 0.48
N LEU A 60 3.59 8.40 -0.33
CA LEU A 60 4.76 7.64 -0.76
C LEU A 60 6.00 8.16 -0.03
N GLU A 61 6.76 7.25 0.56
CA GLU A 61 8.04 7.55 1.19
C GLU A 61 9.14 6.70 0.54
N ARG A 62 10.11 7.36 -0.10
CA ARG A 62 11.24 6.67 -0.73
C ARG A 62 12.26 6.28 0.34
N ARG A 63 12.49 4.99 0.52
CA ARG A 63 13.37 4.39 1.55
C ARG A 63 14.56 3.71 0.88
N GLY A 64 15.42 4.50 0.22
CA GLY A 64 16.62 4.00 -0.46
C GLY A 64 16.27 3.08 -1.64
N ALA A 65 16.37 1.77 -1.44
CA ALA A 65 16.18 0.75 -2.49
C ALA A 65 14.71 0.36 -2.75
N HIS A 66 13.77 0.81 -1.91
CA HIS A 66 12.35 0.54 -2.07
C HIS A 66 11.50 1.75 -1.66
N THR A 67 10.21 1.73 -1.99
CA THR A 67 9.24 2.75 -1.65
C THR A 67 8.24 2.19 -0.63
N ALA A 68 7.98 2.95 0.43
CA ALA A 68 6.93 2.67 1.38
C ALA A 68 5.68 3.45 0.98
N TYR A 69 4.56 2.76 0.84
CA TYR A 69 3.26 3.31 0.50
C TYR A 69 2.38 3.26 1.73
N VAL A 70 2.23 4.41 2.38
CA VAL A 70 1.43 4.58 3.59
C VAL A 70 0.00 4.89 3.16
N VAL A 71 -0.89 3.90 3.26
CA VAL A 71 -2.30 4.01 2.90
C VAL A 71 -3.15 4.13 4.15
N VAL A 72 -3.88 5.23 4.28
CA VAL A 72 -4.92 5.41 5.29
C VAL A 72 -6.26 5.00 4.68
N LEU A 73 -6.88 3.98 5.25
CA LEU A 73 -8.18 3.50 4.82
C LEU A 73 -9.24 4.55 5.15
N GLY A 74 -9.88 5.08 4.11
CA GLY A 74 -11.07 5.94 4.20
C GLY A 74 -12.32 5.18 4.63
#